data_AF-A0AAU5X1D2-F1
#
_entry.id   AF-A0AAU5X1D2-F1
#
_cell.length_a   1.000
_cell.length_b   1.000
_cell.length_c   1.000
_cell.angle_alpha   90.00
_cell.angle_beta   90.00
_cell.angle_gamma   90.00
#
_symmetry.space_group_name_H-M   'P 1'
#
loop_
_entity.id
_entity.type
_entity.pdbx_description
1 polymer ?
#
loop_
_entity_poly.entity_id
_entity_poly.type
_entity_poly.pdbx_seq_one_letter_code
_entity_poly.pdbx_strand_id
1 'polypeptide(L)'
;MDLKEASYMFLSESTPYAELRSVAQAAYEDFSAGREVPYVALKGMFVEASRKGVLGKLKKRYGYDTFCDMVIVLGRETDRQRTIAGKAPVRSR
;
A
#
# COMPACT_ATOMS: atom_id res chain seq x y z
N MET A 1 8.88 -3.50 -10.77
CA MET A 1 8.46 -3.57 -9.37
C MET A 1 7.06 -4.16 -9.29
N ASP A 2 6.83 -5.12 -8.40
CA ASP A 2 5.50 -5.70 -8.14
C ASP A 2 4.92 -5.29 -6.77
N LEU A 3 3.68 -5.73 -6.45
CA LEU A 3 3.00 -5.38 -5.20
C LEU A 3 3.71 -5.95 -3.96
N LYS A 4 4.37 -7.10 -4.09
CA LYS A 4 5.12 -7.72 -3.00
C LYS A 4 6.38 -6.91 -2.70
N GLU A 5 7.14 -6.54 -3.72
CA GLU A 5 8.32 -5.68 -3.59
C GLU A 5 7.95 -4.32 -3.01
N ALA A 6 6.89 -3.69 -3.53
CA ALA A 6 6.44 -2.38 -3.07
C ALA A 6 5.98 -2.40 -1.59
N SER A 7 5.23 -3.43 -1.18
CA SER A 7 4.79 -3.59 0.20
C SER A 7 5.93 -3.95 1.15
N TYR A 8 6.92 -4.72 0.70
CA TYR A 8 8.13 -5.01 1.47
C TYR A 8 8.97 -3.76 1.73
N MET A 9 9.16 -2.92 0.72
CA MET A 9 9.87 -1.64 0.88
C MET A 9 9.18 -0.79 1.96
N PHE A 10 7.86 -0.70 1.89
CA PHE A 10 7.05 0.03 2.86
C PHE A 10 7.18 -0.54 4.29
N LEU A 11 7.13 -1.87 4.44
CA LEU A 11 7.32 -2.56 5.71
C LEU A 11 8.68 -2.25 6.33
N SER A 12 9.75 -2.25 5.51
CA SER A 12 11.12 -2.03 5.98
C SER A 12 11.31 -0.67 6.67
N GLU A 13 10.66 0.38 6.14
CA GLU A 13 10.69 1.74 6.71
C GLU A 13 9.64 1.97 7.81
N SER A 14 8.69 1.05 7.95
CA SER A 14 7.64 1.09 8.97
C SER A 14 8.08 0.47 10.30
N THR A 15 9.25 -0.21 10.34
CA THR A 15 9.77 -0.90 11.54
C THR A 15 9.76 -0.09 12.85
N PRO A 16 10.02 1.24 12.86
CA PRO A 16 9.99 2.03 14.10
C PRO A 16 8.57 2.41 14.56
N TYR A 17 7.53 2.11 13.77
CA TYR A 17 6.18 2.61 13.98
C TYR A 17 5.19 1.44 14.13
N ALA A 18 4.95 0.98 15.36
CA ALA A 18 4.22 -0.27 15.64
C ALA A 18 2.88 -0.42 14.90
N GLU A 19 2.03 0.61 14.91
CA GLU A 19 0.73 0.60 14.22
C GLU A 19 0.89 0.47 12.70
N LEU A 20 1.80 1.25 12.12
CA LEU A 20 2.07 1.25 10.69
C LEU A 20 2.72 -0.06 10.25
N ARG A 21 3.64 -0.59 11.07
CA ARG A 21 4.31 -1.87 10.85
C ARG A 21 3.30 -3.00 10.78
N SER A 22 2.31 -3.04 11.70
CA SER A 22 1.29 -4.07 11.72
C SER A 22 0.49 -4.09 10.40
N VAL A 23 0.06 -2.91 9.93
CA VAL A 23 -0.68 -2.78 8.67
C VAL A 23 0.20 -3.14 7.46
N ALA A 24 1.45 -2.66 7.43
CA ALA A 24 2.38 -2.97 6.34
C ALA A 24 2.77 -4.45 6.29
N GLN A 25 2.89 -5.11 7.45
CA GLN A 25 3.17 -6.54 7.56
C GLN A 25 2.02 -7.36 7.00
N ALA A 26 0.78 -7.08 7.40
CA ALA A 26 -0.40 -7.75 6.88
C ALA A 26 -0.52 -7.57 5.36
N ALA A 27 -0.28 -6.35 4.86
CA ALA A 27 -0.30 -6.07 3.42
C ALA A 27 0.76 -6.88 2.67
N TYR A 28 2.00 -6.95 3.19
CA TYR A 28 3.07 -7.75 2.60
C TYR A 28 2.75 -9.24 2.58
N GLU A 29 2.15 -9.79 3.64
CA GLU A 29 1.76 -11.19 3.72
C GLU A 29 0.66 -11.54 2.71
N ASP A 30 -0.36 -10.68 2.59
CA ASP A 30 -1.43 -10.86 1.61
C ASP A 30 -0.90 -10.79 0.19
N PHE A 31 -0.13 -9.77 -0.16
CA PHE A 31 0.48 -9.67 -1.50
C PHE A 31 1.46 -10.81 -1.79
N SER A 32 2.24 -11.26 -0.79
CA SER A 32 3.14 -12.40 -0.92
C SER A 32 2.40 -13.71 -1.20
N ALA A 33 1.17 -13.83 -0.70
CA ALA A 33 0.30 -14.97 -0.94
C ALA A 33 -0.59 -14.81 -2.19
N GLY A 34 -0.40 -13.74 -2.97
CA GLY A 34 -1.24 -13.43 -4.13
C GLY A 34 -2.68 -13.04 -3.78
N ARG A 35 -2.94 -12.66 -2.53
CA ARG A 35 -4.23 -12.13 -2.08
C ARG A 35 -4.32 -10.63 -2.27
N GLU A 36 -5.55 -10.13 -2.30
CA GLU A 36 -5.85 -8.71 -2.36
C GLU A 36 -5.81 -8.09 -0.95
N VAL A 37 -5.23 -6.90 -0.83
CA VAL A 37 -5.26 -6.11 0.42
C VAL A 37 -6.44 -5.15 0.36
N PRO A 38 -7.35 -5.09 1.35
CA PRO A 38 -8.50 -4.18 1.28
C PRO A 38 -8.13 -2.70 1.08
N TYR A 39 -8.89 -1.99 0.24
CA TYR A 39 -8.68 -0.58 -0.10
C TYR A 39 -8.53 0.32 1.13
N VAL A 40 -9.34 0.08 2.16
CA VAL A 40 -9.28 0.84 3.42
C VAL A 40 -7.95 0.65 4.14
N ALA A 41 -7.40 -0.56 4.12
CA ALA A 41 -6.10 -0.87 4.71
C ALA A 41 -4.96 -0.22 3.91
N LEU A 42 -4.97 -0.34 2.58
CA LEU A 42 -4.01 0.34 1.68
C LEU A 42 -4.05 1.86 1.86
N LYS A 43 -5.24 2.47 1.85
CA LYS A 43 -5.41 3.90 2.06
C LYS A 43 -4.93 4.33 3.44
N GLY A 44 -5.30 3.59 4.48
CA GLY A 44 -4.86 3.84 5.86
C GLY A 44 -3.34 3.80 5.99
N MET A 45 -2.71 2.81 5.35
CA MET A 45 -1.26 2.67 5.30
C MET A 45 -0.58 3.92 4.72
N PHE A 46 -1.05 4.44 3.58
CA PHE A 46 -0.51 5.67 2.99
C PHE A 46 -0.71 6.91 3.87
N VAL A 47 -1.89 7.06 4.48
CA VAL A 47 -2.18 8.19 5.37
C VAL A 47 -1.25 8.18 6.57
N GLU A 48 -1.09 7.03 7.22
CA GLU A 48 -0.24 6.88 8.39
C GLU A 48 1.25 7.04 8.06
N ALA A 49 1.73 6.50 6.93
CA ALA A 49 3.10 6.73 6.50
C ALA A 49 3.39 8.18 6.16
N SER A 50 2.41 8.89 5.58
CA SER A 50 2.55 10.33 5.31
C SER A 50 2.67 11.11 6.62
N ARG A 51 1.80 10.84 7.61
CA ARG A 51 1.84 11.46 8.95
C ARG A 51 3.15 11.21 9.68
N LYS A 52 3.69 9.98 9.57
CA LYS A 52 4.92 9.57 10.28
C LYS A 52 6.21 9.88 9.49
N GLY A 53 6.10 10.52 8.32
CA GLY A 53 7.24 10.91 7.48
C GLY A 53 7.95 9.75 6.76
N VAL A 54 7.33 8.57 6.72
CA VAL A 54 7.89 7.34 6.12
C VAL A 54 8.04 7.48 4.61
N LEU A 55 7.13 8.18 3.93
CA LEU A 55 7.27 8.44 2.48
C LEU A 55 8.55 9.22 2.15
N GLY A 56 8.95 10.15 3.02
CA GLY A 56 10.21 10.87 2.89
C GLY A 56 11.43 9.98 3.12
N LYS A 57 11.35 9.04 4.06
CA LYS A 57 12.41 8.04 4.32
C LYS A 57 12.56 7.07 3.16
N LEU A 58 11.46 6.55 2.63
CA LEU A 58 11.41 5.70 1.44
C LEU A 58 12.08 6.39 0.24
N LYS A 59 11.69 7.64 -0.05
CA LYS A 59 12.30 8.44 -1.13
C LYS A 59 13.80 8.65 -0.92
N LYS A 60 14.25 8.91 0.31
CA LYS A 60 15.68 9.10 0.62
C LYS A 60 16.49 7.80 0.50
N ARG A 61 15.93 6.67 0.93
CA ARG A 61 16.63 5.37 0.95
C ARG A 61 16.72 4.73 -0.42
N TYR A 62 15.62 4.73 -1.17
CA TYR A 62 15.51 3.99 -2.43
C TYR A 62 15.68 4.88 -3.67
N GLY A 63 15.73 6.19 -3.51
CA GLY A 63 15.77 7.14 -4.63
C GLY A 63 14.37 7.50 -5.15
N TYR A 64 14.29 8.58 -5.91
CA TYR A 64 13.01 9.13 -6.36
C TYR A 64 12.29 8.20 -7.33
N ASP A 65 12.98 7.65 -8.32
CA ASP A 65 12.36 6.83 -9.37
C ASP A 65 11.78 5.54 -8.79
N THR A 66 12.55 4.83 -7.96
CA THR A 66 12.09 3.62 -7.27
C THR A 66 10.95 3.91 -6.30
N PHE A 67 10.97 5.06 -5.62
CA PHE A 67 9.85 5.51 -4.81
C PHE A 67 8.59 5.78 -5.66
N CYS A 68 8.73 6.43 -6.81
CA CYS A 68 7.64 6.68 -7.73
C CYS A 68 7.03 5.38 -8.25
N ASP A 69 7.85 4.41 -8.65
CA ASP A 69 7.39 3.09 -9.07
C ASP A 69 6.56 2.41 -7.98
N MET A 70 7.04 2.44 -6.73
CA MET A 70 6.32 1.91 -5.56
C MET A 70 4.95 2.57 -5.37
N VAL A 71 4.90 3.90 -5.43
CA VAL A 71 3.64 4.65 -5.31
C VAL A 71 2.70 4.33 -6.46
N ILE A 72 3.21 4.22 -7.69
CA ILE A 72 2.40 3.90 -8.88
C ILE A 72 1.80 2.51 -8.77
N VAL A 73 2.58 1.49 -8.38
CA VAL A 73 2.09 0.11 -8.29
C VAL A 73 1.01 -0.03 -7.21
N LEU A 74 1.23 0.51 -6.01
CA LEU A 74 0.24 0.49 -4.93
C LEU A 74 -0.99 1.38 -5.26
N GLY A 75 -0.78 2.51 -5.95
CA GLY A 75 -1.85 3.40 -6.41
C GLY A 75 -2.75 2.73 -7.45
N ARG A 76 -2.18 2.01 -8.42
CA ARG A 76 -2.96 1.23 -9.41
C ARG A 76 -3.82 0.17 -8.76
N GLU A 77 -3.31 -0.53 -7.75
CA GLU A 77 -4.12 -1.51 -7.01
C GLU A 77 -5.25 -0.84 -6.23
N THR A 78 -4.97 0.33 -5.63
CA THR A 78 -5.97 1.15 -4.96
C THR A 78 -7.10 1.58 -5.92
N ASP A 79 -6.74 2.03 -7.12
CA ASP A 79 -7.70 2.42 -8.16
C ASP A 79 -8.51 1.22 -8.70
N ARG A 80 -7.85 0.07 -8.93
CA ARG A 80 -8.51 -1.17 -9.34
C ARG A 80 -9.63 -1.56 -8.37
N GLN A 81 -9.35 -1.52 -7.07
CA GLN A 81 -10.33 -1.84 -6.03
C GLN A 81 -11.45 -0.80 -5.93
N ARG A 82 -11.15 0.49 -6.13
CA ARG A 82 -12.17 1.53 -6.20
C ARG A 82 -13.13 1.31 -7.37
N THR A 83 -12.62 0.89 -8.53
CA THR A 83 -13.47 0.52 -9.68
C THR A 83 -14.33 -0.71 -9.38
N ILE A 84 -13.80 -1.71 -8.69
CA ILE A 84 -14.57 -2.90 -8.28
C ILE A 84 -15.68 -2.52 -7.30
N ALA A 85 -15.38 -1.70 -6.29
CA ALA A 85 -16.38 -1.22 -5.33
C ALA A 85 -17.48 -0.37 -5.98
N GLY A 86 -17.12 0.44 -7.00
CA GLY A 86 -18.09 1.22 -7.80
C GLY A 86 -18.92 0.40 -8.79
N LYS A 87 -18.54 -0.86 -9.06
CA LYS A 87 -19.25 -1.79 -9.95
C LYS A 87 -20.20 -2.75 -9.21
N ALA A 88 -20.39 -2.59 -7.90
CA ALA A 88 -21.40 -3.37 -7.18
C ALA A 88 -22.76 -3.26 -7.92
N PRO A 89 -23.45 -4.37 -8.20
CA PRO A 89 -24.67 -4.34 -9.00
C PRO A 89 -25.69 -3.47 -8.28
N VAL A 90 -26.23 -2.48 -9.00
CA VAL A 90 -27.48 -1.82 -8.62
C VAL A 90 -28.50 -2.94 -8.45
N ARG A 91 -28.77 -3.32 -7.20
CA ARG A 91 -29.88 -4.21 -6.86
C ARG A 91 -31.14 -3.43 -7.16
N SER A 92 -31.68 -3.61 -8.36
CA SER A 92 -33.05 -3.25 -8.68
C SER A 92 -33.95 -4.01 -7.69
N ARG A 93 -34.60 -3.27 -6.79
CA ARG A 93 -35.79 -3.72 -6.08
C ARG A 93 -36.92 -2.78 -6.46
#